data_AF-A0A0M2K781-F1
#
_entry.id   AF-A0A0M2K781-F1
#
_cell.length_a   1.000
_cell.length_b   1.000
_cell.length_c   1.000
_cell.angle_alpha   90.00
_cell.angle_beta   90.00
_cell.angle_gamma   90.00
#
_symmetry.space_group_name_H-M   'P 1'
#
loop_
_entity.id
_entity.type
_entity.pdbx_description
1 polymer ?
#
loop_
_entity_poly.entity_id
_entity_poly.type
_entity_poly.pdbx_seq_one_letter_code
_entity_poly.pdbx_strand_id
1 'polypeptide(L)'
;MLRRLTDRGTEYCGKVEPHDYQLYLAINDIAHTKTKAMSPQTNGIGERFHKTILQDFYQVTFRKKSYGERESLQTDPDNGLWHDNNERAHQGKMCGGRTPVARLPDGKRVRAEKELNRM
;
A
#
# COMPACT_ATOMS: atom_id res chain seq x y z
N MET A 1 7.52 -14.80 8.19
CA MET A 1 6.20 -14.35 8.71
C MET A 1 5.67 -13.16 7.91
N LEU A 2 4.41 -13.19 7.47
CA LEU A 2 3.75 -12.05 6.81
C LEU A 2 3.36 -11.00 7.86
N ARG A 3 3.37 -9.72 7.46
CA ARG A 3 3.06 -8.60 8.36
C ARG A 3 2.28 -7.52 7.61
N ARG A 4 1.23 -7.00 8.24
CA ARG A 4 0.43 -5.88 7.75
C ARG A 4 0.62 -4.67 8.66
N LEU A 5 0.89 -3.51 8.06
CA LEU A 5 0.90 -2.22 8.74
C LEU A 5 -0.41 -1.49 8.44
N THR A 6 -1.09 -1.00 9.46
CA THR A 6 -2.23 -0.06 9.32
C THR A 6 -2.03 1.10 10.28
N ASP A 7 -2.86 2.13 10.17
CA ASP A 7 -3.01 3.09 11.26
C ASP A 7 -3.88 2.51 12.39
N ARG A 8 -4.30 3.38 13.31
CA ARG A 8 -5.20 3.05 14.43
C ARG A 8 -6.67 3.34 14.11
N GLY A 9 -7.03 3.49 12.82
CA GLY A 9 -8.41 3.67 12.40
C GLY A 9 -9.30 2.55 12.90
N THR A 10 -10.54 2.88 13.23
CA THR A 10 -11.51 1.92 13.79
C THR A 10 -11.94 0.85 12.79
N GLU A 11 -11.64 1.04 11.50
CA GLU A 11 -11.81 0.06 10.44
C GLU A 11 -10.73 -1.05 10.46
N TYR A 12 -9.56 -0.78 11.07
CA TYR A 12 -8.46 -1.74 11.17
C TYR A 12 -8.21 -2.22 12.60
N CYS A 13 -8.67 -1.47 13.61
CA CYS A 13 -8.42 -1.73 15.02
C CYS A 13 -9.71 -1.60 15.84
N GLY A 14 -10.06 -2.63 16.62
CA GLY A 14 -11.18 -2.56 17.56
C GLY A 14 -11.02 -3.48 18.77
N LYS A 15 -12.15 -3.79 19.42
CA LYS A 15 -12.17 -4.80 20.49
C LYS A 15 -11.78 -6.16 19.91
N VAL A 16 -11.09 -6.97 20.69
CA VAL A 16 -10.52 -8.25 20.21
C VAL A 16 -11.62 -9.26 19.89
N GLU A 17 -12.76 -9.24 20.59
CA GLU A 17 -13.82 -10.24 20.37
C GLU A 17 -14.60 -10.07 19.04
N PRO A 18 -14.94 -8.86 18.53
CA PRO A 18 -15.79 -8.72 17.34
C PRO A 18 -15.14 -8.04 16.12
N HIS A 19 -13.81 -7.84 16.07
CA HIS A 19 -13.22 -7.07 14.96
C HIS A 19 -12.78 -7.95 13.78
N ASP A 20 -13.65 -8.08 12.77
CA ASP A 20 -13.49 -8.92 11.56
C ASP A 20 -12.10 -8.82 10.92
N TYR A 21 -11.57 -7.61 10.75
CA TYR A 21 -10.25 -7.44 10.13
C TYR A 21 -9.11 -8.06 10.96
N GLN A 22 -9.16 -7.93 12.29
CA GLN A 22 -8.09 -8.45 13.15
C GLN A 22 -8.21 -9.96 13.31
N LEU A 23 -9.45 -10.48 13.32
CA LEU A 23 -9.74 -11.90 13.25
C LEU A 23 -9.22 -12.50 11.93
N TYR A 24 -9.48 -11.85 10.79
CA TYR A 24 -8.96 -12.27 9.49
C TYR A 24 -7.42 -12.36 9.50
N LEU A 25 -6.74 -11.34 10.03
CA LEU A 25 -5.28 -11.36 10.11
C LEU A 25 -4.76 -12.49 11.01
N ALA A 26 -5.41 -12.74 12.16
CA ALA A 26 -5.04 -13.81 13.07
C ALA A 26 -5.23 -15.21 12.45
N ILE A 27 -6.36 -15.45 11.79
CA ILE A 27 -6.66 -16.72 11.11
C ILE A 27 -5.63 -17.02 10.00
N ASN A 28 -5.14 -15.99 9.31
CA ASN A 28 -4.17 -16.13 8.23
C ASN A 28 -2.69 -16.06 8.68
N ASP A 29 -2.43 -16.08 9.99
CA ASP A 29 -1.07 -15.93 10.57
C ASP A 29 -0.33 -14.68 10.04
N ILE A 30 -1.05 -13.56 9.92
CA ILE A 30 -0.50 -12.27 9.50
C ILE A 30 -0.34 -11.38 10.72
N ALA A 31 0.91 -11.05 11.06
CA ALA A 31 1.18 -10.13 12.16
C ALA A 31 0.63 -8.73 11.85
N HIS A 32 -0.15 -8.16 12.78
CA HIS A 32 -0.67 -6.81 12.68
C HIS A 32 0.22 -5.80 13.40
N THR A 33 0.76 -4.83 12.67
CA THR A 33 1.52 -3.70 13.23
C THR A 33 0.74 -2.42 12.99
N LYS A 34 0.79 -1.50 13.96
CA LYS A 34 0.11 -0.21 13.88
C LYS A 34 1.15 0.90 13.73
N THR A 35 0.84 1.95 12.97
CA THR A 35 1.69 3.14 12.91
C THR A 35 1.92 3.66 14.32
N LYS A 36 3.05 4.31 14.60
CA LYS A 36 3.26 4.99 15.88
C LYS A 36 2.81 6.44 15.73
N ALA A 37 2.03 6.94 16.70
CA ALA A 37 1.66 8.35 16.74
C ALA A 37 2.93 9.22 16.67
N MET A 38 2.88 10.30 15.90
CA MET A 38 4.01 11.23 15.70
C MET A 38 5.29 10.59 15.13
N SER A 39 5.21 9.44 14.45
CA SER A 39 6.35 8.77 13.82
C SER A 39 6.24 8.73 12.29
N PRO A 40 6.88 9.68 11.56
CA PRO A 40 6.76 9.79 10.11
C PRO A 40 7.40 8.60 9.35
N GLN A 41 8.26 7.84 10.03
CA GLN A 41 8.99 6.72 9.44
C GLN A 41 8.07 5.56 9.03
N THR A 42 6.93 5.39 9.73
CA THR A 42 6.03 4.25 9.48
C THR A 42 5.02 4.50 8.36
N ASN A 43 4.56 5.74 8.14
CA ASN A 43 3.50 6.03 7.18
C ASN A 43 3.94 6.85 5.94
N GLY A 44 5.15 7.43 5.96
CA GLY A 44 5.53 8.45 4.98
C GLY A 44 5.57 7.98 3.51
N ILE A 45 5.75 6.69 3.23
CA ILE A 45 5.68 6.17 1.84
C ILE A 45 4.23 6.08 1.38
N GLY A 46 3.34 5.52 2.21
CA GLY A 46 1.91 5.41 1.90
C GLY A 46 1.26 6.77 1.71
N GLU A 47 1.54 7.72 2.61
CA GLU A 47 1.03 9.09 2.50
C GLU A 47 1.51 9.80 1.22
N ARG A 48 2.77 9.60 0.82
CA ARG A 48 3.29 10.15 -0.43
C ARG A 48 2.57 9.56 -1.64
N PHE A 49 2.38 8.25 -1.66
CA PHE A 49 1.64 7.60 -2.73
C PHE A 49 0.18 8.07 -2.80
N HIS A 50 -0.51 8.21 -1.66
CA HIS A 50 -1.88 8.74 -1.61
C HIS A 50 -1.98 10.15 -2.19
N LYS A 51 -0.98 11.01 -1.95
CA LYS A 51 -0.92 12.33 -2.59
C LYS A 51 -0.71 12.22 -4.10
N THR A 52 0.21 11.36 -4.54
CA THR A 52 0.48 11.14 -5.97
C THR A 52 -0.76 10.65 -6.71
N ILE A 53 -1.44 9.60 -6.23
CA ILE A 53 -2.64 9.09 -6.91
C ILE A 53 -3.80 10.11 -6.87
N LEU A 54 -3.92 10.91 -5.81
CA LEU A 54 -4.90 11.99 -5.77
C LEU A 54 -4.64 13.06 -6.84
N GLN A 55 -3.41 13.54 -6.92
CA GLN A 55 -3.02 14.65 -7.80
C GLN A 55 -2.90 14.22 -9.27
N ASP A 56 -2.17 13.13 -9.53
CA ASP A 56 -1.85 12.70 -10.89
C ASP A 56 -3.04 11.99 -11.54
N PHE A 57 -3.86 11.29 -10.75
CA PHE A 57 -4.95 10.46 -11.27
C PHE A 57 -6.32 11.02 -10.90
N TYR A 58 -6.76 10.95 -9.64
CA TYR A 58 -8.17 11.22 -9.29
C TYR A 58 -8.64 12.62 -9.69
N GLN A 59 -7.85 13.66 -9.41
CA GLN A 59 -8.21 15.04 -9.77
C GLN A 59 -8.35 15.26 -11.29
N VAL A 60 -7.58 14.52 -12.09
CA VAL A 60 -7.62 14.63 -13.55
C VAL A 60 -8.79 13.83 -14.10
N THR A 61 -8.91 12.56 -13.71
CA THR A 61 -9.90 11.64 -14.27
C THR A 61 -11.32 12.07 -13.93
N PHE A 62 -11.58 12.47 -12.69
CA PHE A 62 -12.90 12.92 -12.24
C PHE A 62 -13.35 14.26 -12.84
N ARG A 63 -12.43 15.05 -13.42
CA ARG A 63 -12.79 16.24 -14.20
C ARG A 63 -13.14 15.93 -15.66
N LYS A 64 -12.60 14.82 -16.20
CA LYS A 64 -12.73 14.45 -17.61
C LYS A 64 -13.88 13.50 -17.88
N LYS A 65 -14.24 12.66 -16.91
CA LYS A 65 -15.19 11.56 -17.07
C LYS A 65 -16.18 11.55 -15.91
N SER A 66 -17.47 11.52 -16.26
CA SER A 66 -18.53 11.18 -15.31
C SER A 66 -18.71 9.67 -15.29
N TYR A 67 -19.00 9.11 -14.12
CA TYR A 67 -19.18 7.68 -13.92
C TYR A 67 -20.63 7.39 -13.58
N GLY A 68 -21.32 6.65 -14.45
CA GLY A 68 -22.69 6.19 -14.21
C GLY A 68 -22.77 4.82 -13.53
N GLU A 69 -21.72 4.01 -13.68
CA GLU A 69 -21.67 2.64 -13.18
C GLU A 69 -20.38 2.39 -12.39
N ARG A 70 -20.46 1.52 -11.39
CA ARG A 70 -19.34 1.19 -10.51
C ARG A 70 -18.20 0.52 -11.28
N GLU A 71 -18.52 -0.30 -12.26
CA GLU A 71 -17.57 -1.04 -13.08
C GLU A 71 -16.72 -0.08 -13.91
N SER A 72 -17.35 0.95 -14.48
CA SER A 72 -16.61 2.03 -15.15
C SER A 72 -15.75 2.83 -14.18
N LEU A 73 -16.20 3.03 -12.94
CA LEU A 73 -15.42 3.73 -11.91
C LEU A 73 -14.21 2.90 -11.45
N GLN A 74 -14.34 1.57 -11.39
CA GLN A 74 -13.28 0.66 -10.94
C GLN A 74 -12.19 0.49 -12.00
N THR A 75 -12.56 0.49 -13.28
CA THR A 75 -11.63 0.23 -14.40
C THR A 75 -10.50 1.26 -14.46
N ASP A 76 -10.80 2.55 -14.25
CA ASP A 76 -9.78 3.61 -14.42
C ASP A 76 -8.71 3.58 -13.31
N PRO A 77 -9.04 3.48 -12.00
CA PRO A 77 -8.07 3.27 -10.94
C PRO A 77 -7.23 2.01 -11.13
N ASP A 78 -7.85 0.90 -11.57
CA ASP A 78 -7.12 -0.36 -11.79
C ASP A 78 -6.06 -0.20 -12.89
N ASN A 79 -6.43 0.42 -14.01
CA ASN A 79 -5.50 0.74 -15.09
C ASN A 79 -4.40 1.71 -14.63
N GLY A 80 -4.77 2.74 -13.86
CA GLY A 80 -3.81 3.70 -13.30
C GLY A 80 -2.79 3.05 -12.37
N LEU A 81 -3.24 2.16 -11.49
CA LEU A 81 -2.38 1.37 -10.60
C LEU A 81 -1.50 0.40 -11.38
N TRP A 82 -2.03 -0.23 -12.43
CA TRP A 82 -1.26 -1.13 -13.26
C TRP A 82 -0.12 -0.38 -13.98
N HIS A 83 -0.40 0.77 -14.59
CA HIS A 83 0.60 1.63 -15.22
C HIS A 83 1.67 2.09 -14.20
N ASP A 84 1.26 2.58 -13.02
CA ASP A 84 2.20 3.05 -11.99
C ASP A 84 3.15 1.95 -11.48
N ASN A 85 2.65 0.71 -11.38
CA ASN A 85 3.41 -0.44 -10.90
C ASN A 85 4.29 -1.12 -11.97
N ASN A 86 3.87 -1.10 -13.23
CA ASN A 86 4.50 -1.90 -14.29
C ASN A 86 5.25 -1.08 -15.33
N GLU A 87 4.81 0.15 -15.62
CA GLU A 87 5.34 0.97 -16.72
C GLU A 87 6.08 2.23 -16.24
N ARG A 88 5.59 2.87 -15.17
CA ARG A 88 6.22 4.09 -14.65
C ARG A 88 7.52 3.78 -13.93
N ALA A 89 8.64 4.25 -14.50
CA ALA A 89 9.92 4.29 -13.82
C ALA A 89 9.95 5.40 -12.76
N HIS A 90 10.36 5.08 -11.53
CA HIS A 90 10.45 6.05 -10.44
C HIS A 90 11.91 6.33 -10.09
N GLN A 91 12.34 7.59 -10.20
CA GLN A 91 13.72 8.01 -9.90
C GLN A 91 14.04 8.10 -8.40
N GLY A 92 13.04 7.90 -7.53
CA GLY A 92 13.24 7.95 -6.08
C GLY A 92 14.18 6.85 -5.57
N LYS A 93 14.81 7.09 -4.41
CA LYS A 93 15.79 6.20 -3.74
C LYS A 93 15.38 4.72 -3.73
N MET A 94 14.09 4.42 -3.60
CA MET A 94 13.60 3.06 -3.49
C MET A 94 13.69 2.30 -4.82
N CYS A 95 13.29 2.94 -5.92
CA CYS A 95 13.15 2.32 -7.23
C CYS A 95 14.35 2.58 -8.16
N GLY A 96 15.05 3.71 -8.02
CA GLY A 96 16.29 3.99 -8.74
C GLY A 96 16.15 3.94 -10.26
N GLY A 97 15.08 4.50 -10.80
CA GLY A 97 14.77 4.51 -12.24
C GLY A 97 14.10 3.23 -12.75
N ARG A 98 13.77 2.28 -11.88
CA ARG A 98 12.97 1.08 -12.23
C ARG A 98 11.50 1.24 -11.84
N THR A 99 10.66 0.32 -12.31
CA THR A 99 9.25 0.24 -11.90
C THR A 99 9.12 -0.44 -10.53
N PRO A 100 8.03 -0.20 -9.78
CA PRO A 100 7.81 -0.82 -8.48
C PRO A 100 7.84 -2.35 -8.55
N VAL A 101 7.25 -2.94 -9.59
CA VAL A 101 7.27 -4.40 -9.79
C VAL A 101 8.68 -4.95 -10.04
N ALA A 102 9.51 -4.23 -10.79
CA ALA A 102 10.89 -4.64 -11.05
C ALA A 102 11.78 -4.55 -9.80
N ARG A 103 11.44 -3.68 -8.84
CA ARG A 103 12.17 -3.51 -7.57
C ARG A 103 11.72 -4.44 -6.46
N LEU A 104 10.46 -4.91 -6.49
CA LEU A 104 9.86 -5.78 -5.49
C LEU A 104 10.73 -7.00 -5.09
N PRO A 105 11.38 -7.73 -6.02
CA PRO A 105 12.26 -8.85 -5.68
C PRO A 105 13.44 -8.45 -4.78
N ASP A 106 14.05 -7.30 -5.02
CA ASP A 106 15.18 -6.82 -4.21
C ASP A 106 14.73 -6.53 -2.77
N GLY A 107 13.54 -5.95 -2.61
CA GLY A 107 12.93 -5.72 -1.29
C GLY A 107 12.68 -7.02 -0.52
N LYS A 108 12.28 -8.09 -1.22
CA LYS A 108 12.10 -9.43 -0.62
C LYS A 108 13.43 -10.00 -0.13
N ARG A 109 14.52 -9.87 -0.91
CA ARG A 109 15.86 -10.32 -0.54
C ARG A 109 16.38 -9.63 0.72
N VAL A 110 16.31 -8.29 0.75
CA VAL A 110 16.70 -7.49 1.94
C VAL A 110 15.92 -7.88 3.18
N ARG A 111 14.63 -8.24 3.04
CA ARG A 111 13.82 -8.72 4.17
C ARG A 111 14.26 -10.11 4.64
N ALA A 112 14.52 -11.03 3.71
CA ALA A 112 14.97 -12.38 4.05
C ALA A 112 16.32 -12.36 4.81
N GLU A 113 17.27 -11.54 4.37
CA GLU A 113 18.57 -11.36 5.05
C GLU A 113 18.40 -10.84 6.48
N LYS A 114 17.48 -9.90 6.71
CA LYS A 114 17.19 -9.36 8.05
C LYS A 114 16.52 -10.37 8.98
N GLU A 115 15.73 -11.29 8.44
CA GLU A 115 15.11 -12.36 9.23
C GLU A 115 16.17 -13.41 9.60
N LEU A 116 17.08 -13.76 8.69
CA LEU A 116 18.20 -14.67 8.97
C LEU A 116 19.12 -14.12 10.06
N ASN A 117 19.47 -12.84 10.01
CA ASN A 117 20.33 -12.20 11.02
C ASN A 117 19.65 -12.01 12.40
N ARG A 118 18.35 -12.35 12.54
CA ARG A 118 17.60 -12.29 13.80
C ARG A 118 17.45 -13.66 14.46
N MET A 119 17.82 -14.73 13.76
CA MET A 119 17.93 -16.10 14.29
C MET A 119 19.32 -16.29 14.90
#